data_AF-A0A916ZDG4-F1
#
_entry.id   AF-A0A916ZDG4-F1
#
_cell.length_a   1.000
_cell.length_b   1.000
_cell.length_c   1.000
_cell.angle_alpha   90.00
_cell.angle_beta   90.00
_cell.angle_gamma   90.00
#
_symmetry.space_group_name_H-M   'P 1'
#
loop_
_entity.id
_entity.type
_entity.pdbx_description
1 polymer ?
#
loop_
_entity_poly.entity_id
_entity_poly.type
_entity_poly.pdbx_seq_one_letter_code
_entity_poly.pdbx_strand_id
1 'polypeptide(L)'
;MIGESSLPGRVKQRSTAIFQTIAKAEGKIHGMSPEEVHFHEVGAMDSIIDTIGVCLALEDLGVDEIYASPVPTGHGKLRMAHGLYPIPAPATAEILIGIPLAKLDVAGELTTPTGAGILKALAKGFGDLPALAIERIGYGAGTKEFAHPNVIRALLMEQANTDDEDSIMVIEAQLDDMTGEALGYVMDRLFEAGAVDVFYTPVYMKKNRPATLVTVLTPEAALQRCEDTLLLETTTLGLRRTKWARRILKREMAVVTTGYGSIRMKLAIRDGRVFRFSPEYEDVAKAARENGIPFQEMYRLAVSVGEEYVSARALS
;
A
#
# COMPACT_ATOMS: atom_id res chain seq x y z
N MET A 1 -12.88 -14.30 27.79
CA MET A 1 -12.08 -13.35 28.60
C MET A 1 -11.74 -12.03 27.88
N ILE A 2 -10.98 -11.99 26.77
CA ILE A 2 -10.67 -10.71 26.07
C ILE A 2 -11.92 -10.07 25.44
N GLY A 3 -12.76 -10.86 24.75
CA GLY A 3 -13.95 -10.37 24.06
C GLY A 3 -14.95 -9.65 24.99
N GLU A 4 -15.06 -10.12 26.23
CA GLU A 4 -15.99 -9.62 27.26
C GLU A 4 -15.39 -8.51 28.13
N SER A 5 -14.12 -8.17 27.96
CA SER A 5 -13.45 -7.11 28.73
C SER A 5 -13.92 -5.71 28.33
N SER A 6 -13.58 -4.68 29.11
CA SER A 6 -13.80 -3.27 28.78
C SER A 6 -12.69 -2.64 27.93
N LEU A 7 -11.75 -3.44 27.39
CA LEU A 7 -10.62 -2.95 26.60
C LEU A 7 -11.09 -2.28 25.29
N PRO A 8 -10.35 -1.28 24.77
CA PRO A 8 -10.64 -0.68 23.48
C PRO A 8 -10.73 -1.70 22.35
N GLY A 9 -11.52 -1.41 21.31
CA GLY A 9 -11.78 -2.34 20.20
C GLY A 9 -10.50 -2.82 19.49
N ARG A 10 -9.59 -1.90 19.16
CA ARG A 10 -8.30 -2.21 18.53
C ARG A 10 -7.41 -3.08 19.42
N VAL A 11 -7.43 -2.84 20.74
CA VAL A 11 -6.69 -3.64 21.72
C VAL A 11 -7.21 -5.08 21.76
N LYS A 12 -8.54 -5.27 21.80
CA LYS A 12 -9.15 -6.60 21.75
C LYS A 12 -8.78 -7.34 20.47
N GLN A 13 -8.87 -6.67 19.32
CA GLN A 13 -8.56 -7.26 18.02
C GLN A 13 -7.09 -7.70 17.95
N ARG A 14 -6.15 -6.80 18.26
CA ARG A 14 -4.71 -7.08 18.23
C ARG A 14 -4.31 -8.19 19.21
N SER A 15 -4.79 -8.12 20.45
CA SER A 15 -4.50 -9.14 21.46
C SER A 15 -5.02 -10.51 21.03
N THR A 16 -6.24 -10.57 20.49
CA THR A 16 -6.83 -11.82 19.99
C THR A 16 -6.01 -12.40 18.84
N ALA A 17 -5.56 -11.57 17.89
CA ALA A 17 -4.73 -12.02 16.77
C ALA A 17 -3.38 -12.61 17.23
N ILE A 18 -2.73 -11.99 18.23
CA ILE A 18 -1.50 -12.50 18.82
C ILE A 18 -1.73 -13.86 19.48
N PHE A 19 -2.72 -13.98 20.37
CA PHE A 19 -3.01 -15.25 21.05
C PHE A 19 -3.39 -16.36 20.08
N GLN A 20 -4.20 -16.06 19.07
CA GLN A 20 -4.53 -17.03 18.03
C GLN A 20 -3.30 -17.49 17.25
N THR A 21 -2.34 -16.60 17.01
CA THR A 21 -1.10 -16.94 16.30
C THR A 21 -0.24 -17.90 17.13
N ILE A 22 -0.08 -17.60 18.42
CA ILE A 22 0.67 -18.47 19.34
C ILE A 22 -0.06 -19.80 19.55
N ALA A 23 -1.36 -19.77 19.81
CA ALA A 23 -2.18 -20.98 20.03
C ALA A 23 -2.17 -21.92 18.81
N LYS A 24 -2.19 -21.39 17.58
CA LYS A 24 -2.08 -22.23 16.37
C LYS A 24 -0.73 -22.94 16.29
N ALA A 25 0.35 -22.26 16.62
CA ALA A 25 1.68 -22.85 16.62
C ALA A 25 1.83 -23.91 17.72
N GLU A 26 1.47 -23.57 18.95
CA GLU A 26 1.50 -24.48 20.10
C GLU A 26 0.62 -25.72 19.87
N GLY A 27 -0.62 -25.52 19.40
CA GLY A 27 -1.55 -26.61 19.10
C GLY A 27 -0.99 -27.59 18.07
N LYS A 28 -0.31 -27.07 17.03
CA LYS A 28 0.37 -27.92 16.03
C LYS A 28 1.54 -28.70 16.63
N ILE A 29 2.37 -28.07 17.46
CA ILE A 29 3.50 -28.74 18.12
C ILE A 29 3.03 -29.83 19.09
N HIS A 30 1.91 -29.59 19.77
CA HIS A 30 1.35 -30.51 20.77
C HIS A 30 0.28 -31.47 20.21
N GLY A 31 -0.05 -31.38 18.93
CA GLY A 31 -1.05 -32.25 18.29
C GLY A 31 -2.47 -32.06 18.81
N MET A 32 -2.82 -30.86 19.25
CA MET A 32 -4.12 -30.50 19.84
C MET A 32 -4.75 -29.30 19.10
N SER A 33 -6.06 -29.09 19.30
CA SER A 33 -6.72 -27.92 18.73
C SER A 33 -6.24 -26.62 19.41
N PRO A 34 -6.19 -25.48 18.70
CA PRO A 34 -5.80 -24.20 19.29
C PRO A 34 -6.63 -23.80 20.52
N GLU A 35 -7.88 -24.26 20.60
CA GLU A 35 -8.81 -24.01 21.71
C GLU A 35 -8.46 -24.79 22.98
N GLU A 36 -7.75 -25.92 22.83
CA GLU A 36 -7.31 -26.80 23.92
C GLU A 36 -5.90 -26.49 24.41
N VAL A 37 -5.21 -25.52 23.79
CA VAL A 37 -3.86 -25.13 24.17
C VAL A 37 -3.86 -24.50 25.55
N HIS A 38 -3.30 -25.23 26.50
CA HIS A 38 -2.83 -24.67 27.75
C HIS A 38 -1.41 -24.16 27.55
N PHE A 39 -1.24 -22.84 27.69
CA PHE A 39 0.06 -22.18 27.59
C PHE A 39 0.96 -22.62 28.75
N HIS A 40 1.70 -23.70 28.56
CA HIS A 40 2.56 -24.31 29.59
C HIS A 40 3.97 -23.68 29.63
N GLU A 41 4.48 -23.24 28.48
CA GLU A 41 5.83 -22.65 28.35
C GLU A 41 5.82 -21.11 28.37
N VAL A 42 4.66 -20.55 28.09
CA VAL A 42 4.37 -19.12 28.09
C VAL A 42 3.77 -18.85 29.47
N GLY A 43 4.56 -18.30 30.41
CA GLY A 43 4.09 -18.00 31.78
C GLY A 43 2.74 -17.29 31.71
N ALA A 44 1.66 -18.02 32.01
CA ALA A 44 0.35 -17.71 31.43
C ALA A 44 -0.15 -16.30 31.79
N MET A 45 0.25 -15.78 32.95
CA MET A 45 -0.07 -14.42 33.37
C MET A 45 0.87 -13.38 32.74
N ASP A 46 2.18 -13.63 32.73
CA ASP A 46 3.19 -12.68 32.22
C ASP A 46 2.95 -12.40 30.73
N SER A 47 2.68 -13.43 29.93
CA SER A 47 2.42 -13.23 28.50
C SER A 47 1.05 -12.63 28.19
N ILE A 48 0.08 -12.76 29.11
CA ILE A 48 -1.16 -11.98 29.06
C ILE A 48 -0.87 -10.51 29.26
N ILE A 49 -0.09 -10.18 30.29
CA ILE A 49 0.29 -8.81 30.61
C ILE A 49 1.12 -8.21 29.47
N ASP A 50 2.11 -8.94 28.94
CA ASP A 50 2.96 -8.48 27.84
C ASP A 50 2.15 -8.21 26.57
N THR A 51 1.31 -9.17 26.16
CA THR A 51 0.51 -9.06 24.93
C THR A 51 -0.49 -7.91 25.01
N ILE A 52 -1.25 -7.84 26.11
CA ILE A 52 -2.26 -6.80 26.29
C ILE A 52 -1.57 -5.44 26.50
N GLY A 53 -0.48 -5.40 27.25
CA GLY A 53 0.32 -4.19 27.52
C GLY A 53 0.88 -3.59 26.23
N VAL A 54 1.45 -4.40 25.34
CA VAL A 54 1.89 -3.96 24.00
C VAL A 54 0.71 -3.41 23.20
N CYS A 55 -0.44 -4.09 23.20
CA CYS A 55 -1.61 -3.63 22.46
C CYS A 55 -2.17 -2.30 22.99
N LEU A 56 -2.17 -2.11 24.32
CA LEU A 56 -2.56 -0.87 24.97
C LEU A 56 -1.59 0.27 24.65
N ALA A 57 -0.27 0.01 24.72
CA ALA A 57 0.74 1.01 24.39
C ALA A 57 0.62 1.47 22.93
N LEU A 58 0.39 0.54 22.00
CA LEU A 58 0.17 0.86 20.59
C LEU A 58 -1.11 1.67 20.36
N GLU A 59 -2.16 1.43 21.14
CA GLU A 59 -3.41 2.18 21.06
C GLU A 59 -3.26 3.60 21.61
N ASP A 60 -2.63 3.75 22.78
CA ASP A 60 -2.36 5.03 23.42
C ASP A 60 -1.45 5.93 22.56
N LEU A 61 -0.46 5.33 21.90
CA LEU A 61 0.41 6.02 20.95
C LEU A 61 -0.25 6.30 19.59
N GLY A 62 -1.48 5.81 19.34
CA GLY A 62 -2.16 5.99 18.06
C GLY A 62 -1.46 5.30 16.88
N VAL A 63 -0.71 4.22 17.11
CA VAL A 63 0.05 3.53 16.05
C VAL A 63 -0.90 2.74 15.17
N ASP A 64 -0.85 2.98 13.86
CA ASP A 64 -1.63 2.23 12.85
C ASP A 64 -0.87 1.04 12.29
N GLU A 65 0.39 1.25 11.90
CA GLU A 65 1.20 0.26 11.20
C GLU A 65 2.51 -0.04 11.94
N ILE A 66 2.92 -1.30 11.91
CA ILE A 66 4.16 -1.77 12.53
C ILE A 66 5.04 -2.40 11.47
N TYR A 67 6.31 -2.00 11.45
CA TYR A 67 7.35 -2.59 10.62
C TYR A 67 8.48 -3.10 11.52
N ALA A 68 9.12 -4.20 11.12
CA ALA A 68 10.22 -4.80 11.87
C ALA A 68 11.40 -5.15 10.98
N SER A 69 12.60 -5.13 11.53
CA SER A 69 13.76 -5.75 10.86
C SER A 69 13.60 -7.27 10.80
N PRO A 70 14.35 -7.97 9.92
CA PRO A 70 14.44 -9.42 9.99
C PRO A 70 14.78 -9.91 11.41
N VAL A 71 14.24 -11.07 11.79
CA VAL A 71 14.16 -11.50 13.20
C VAL A 71 15.37 -12.36 13.60
N PRO A 72 16.17 -11.97 14.60
CA PRO A 72 17.27 -12.79 15.10
C PRO A 72 16.79 -13.83 16.12
N THR A 73 17.06 -15.11 15.87
CA THR A 73 16.67 -16.20 16.80
C THR A 73 17.70 -16.50 17.87
N GLY A 74 18.98 -16.18 17.62
CA GLY A 74 20.12 -16.72 18.35
C GLY A 74 20.39 -18.19 17.97
N HIS A 75 21.28 -18.85 18.70
CA HIS A 75 21.66 -20.25 18.43
C HIS A 75 21.89 -21.06 19.72
N GLY A 76 22.02 -22.39 19.57
CA GLY A 76 22.32 -23.31 20.66
C GLY A 76 21.12 -24.18 21.04
N LYS A 77 21.02 -24.55 22.32
CA LYS A 77 19.93 -25.36 22.86
C LYS A 77 19.36 -24.72 24.14
N LEU A 78 18.06 -24.84 24.33
CA LEU A 78 17.32 -24.36 25.50
C LEU A 78 16.72 -25.56 26.25
N ARG A 79 16.75 -25.52 27.59
CA ARG A 79 16.02 -26.46 28.44
C ARG A 79 14.61 -25.90 28.68
N MET A 80 13.59 -26.64 28.26
CA MET A 80 12.17 -26.34 28.48
C MET A 80 11.47 -27.52 29.16
N ALA A 81 10.17 -27.40 29.43
CA ALA A 81 9.40 -28.45 30.13
C ALA A 81 9.48 -29.81 29.42
N HIS A 82 9.62 -29.78 28.10
CA HIS A 82 9.69 -30.96 27.24
C HIS A 82 11.12 -31.49 27.02
N GLY A 83 12.14 -30.88 27.63
CA GLY A 83 13.54 -31.33 27.54
C GLY A 83 14.47 -30.32 26.91
N LEU A 84 15.52 -30.79 26.24
CA LEU A 84 16.54 -29.94 25.61
C LEU A 84 16.28 -29.82 24.11
N TYR A 85 15.95 -28.63 23.64
CA TYR A 85 15.58 -28.36 22.25
C TYR A 85 16.53 -27.37 21.57
N PRO A 86 16.68 -27.42 20.24
CA PRO A 86 17.43 -26.41 19.50
C PRO A 86 16.73 -25.04 19.58
N ILE A 87 17.51 -23.98 19.40
CA ILE A 87 17.01 -22.62 19.19
C ILE A 87 16.93 -22.34 17.68
N PRO A 88 15.83 -21.77 17.16
CA PRO A 88 14.62 -21.36 17.88
C PRO A 88 13.81 -22.55 18.42
N ALA A 89 13.14 -22.35 19.56
CA ALA A 89 12.25 -23.35 20.15
C ALA A 89 11.11 -23.72 19.16
N PRO A 90 10.52 -24.93 19.26
CA PRO A 90 9.57 -25.44 18.27
C PRO A 90 8.39 -24.51 17.96
N ALA A 91 7.73 -23.94 18.98
CA ALA A 91 6.63 -23.01 18.79
C ALA A 91 7.09 -21.71 18.09
N THR A 92 8.22 -21.15 18.52
CA THR A 92 8.84 -19.98 17.87
C THR A 92 9.16 -20.27 16.40
N ALA A 93 9.75 -21.42 16.10
CA ALA A 93 10.11 -21.82 14.74
C ALA A 93 8.87 -21.91 13.83
N GLU A 94 7.76 -22.45 14.35
CA GLU A 94 6.49 -22.55 13.64
C GLU A 94 5.87 -21.16 13.38
N ILE A 95 5.88 -20.25 14.38
CA ILE A 95 5.38 -18.88 14.22
C ILE A 95 6.16 -18.12 13.14
N LEU A 96 7.48 -18.33 13.07
CA LEU A 96 8.37 -17.62 12.15
C LEU A 96 8.30 -18.09 10.69
N ILE A 97 7.47 -19.09 10.35
CA ILE A 97 7.28 -19.50 8.94
C ILE A 97 6.82 -18.29 8.10
N GLY A 98 7.57 -17.96 7.06
CA GLY A 98 7.31 -16.82 6.17
C GLY A 98 7.77 -15.45 6.72
N ILE A 99 8.48 -15.41 7.84
CA ILE A 99 9.14 -14.20 8.37
C ILE A 99 10.63 -14.26 8.03
N PRO A 100 11.25 -13.19 7.50
CA PRO A 100 12.68 -13.18 7.23
C PRO A 100 13.48 -13.21 8.53
N LEU A 101 14.51 -14.06 8.58
CA LEU A 101 15.38 -14.21 9.75
C LEU A 101 16.66 -13.39 9.57
N ALA A 102 17.13 -12.78 10.66
CA ALA A 102 18.43 -12.12 10.73
C ALA A 102 19.49 -13.08 11.30
N LYS A 103 20.71 -12.99 10.78
CA LYS A 103 21.87 -13.62 11.40
C LYS A 103 22.36 -12.72 12.54
N LEU A 104 22.37 -13.26 13.76
CA LEU A 104 23.02 -12.65 14.91
C LEU A 104 23.67 -13.78 15.73
N ASP A 105 24.99 -13.74 15.82
CA ASP A 105 25.78 -14.83 16.41
C ASP A 105 25.82 -14.72 17.94
N VAL A 106 24.73 -15.19 18.57
CA VAL A 106 24.54 -15.14 20.03
C VAL A 106 24.08 -16.50 20.53
N ALA A 107 24.84 -17.04 21.48
CA ALA A 107 24.48 -18.27 22.18
C ALA A 107 23.34 -17.97 23.17
N GLY A 108 22.17 -18.54 22.90
CA GLY A 108 20.96 -18.34 23.70
C GLY A 108 19.78 -17.90 22.86
N GLU A 109 18.58 -18.08 23.41
CA GLU A 109 17.33 -17.70 22.75
C GLU A 109 17.13 -16.19 22.83
N LEU A 110 17.07 -15.54 21.66
CA LEU A 110 16.80 -14.10 21.51
C LEU A 110 15.34 -13.79 21.21
N THR A 111 14.68 -14.66 20.43
CA THR A 111 13.26 -14.52 20.10
C THR A 111 12.47 -15.62 20.80
N THR A 112 11.55 -15.24 21.67
CA THR A 112 10.61 -16.12 22.36
C THR A 112 9.30 -16.24 21.57
N PRO A 113 8.43 -17.22 21.89
CA PRO A 113 7.12 -17.36 21.23
C PRO A 113 6.28 -16.08 21.30
N THR A 114 6.29 -15.36 22.42
CA THR A 114 5.54 -14.11 22.61
C THR A 114 6.01 -13.03 21.64
N GLY A 115 7.33 -12.81 21.55
CA GLY A 115 7.91 -11.82 20.64
C GLY A 115 7.65 -12.16 19.17
N ALA A 116 7.81 -13.44 18.80
CA ALA A 116 7.49 -13.91 17.45
C ALA A 116 5.99 -13.74 17.13
N GLY A 117 5.11 -14.03 18.10
CA GLY A 117 3.66 -13.90 17.97
C GLY A 117 3.22 -12.46 17.74
N ILE A 118 3.78 -11.51 18.50
CA ILE A 118 3.55 -10.07 18.29
C ILE A 118 3.93 -9.65 16.88
N LEU A 119 5.15 -10.00 16.43
CA LEU A 119 5.62 -9.64 15.10
C LEU A 119 4.78 -10.27 14.00
N LYS A 120 4.48 -11.57 14.10
CA LYS A 120 3.69 -12.30 13.10
C LYS A 120 2.26 -11.78 12.98
N ALA A 121 1.65 -11.42 14.10
CA ALA A 121 0.25 -10.97 14.12
C ALA A 121 0.10 -9.50 13.72
N LEU A 122 1.05 -8.64 14.10
CA LEU A 122 0.87 -7.19 14.00
C LEU A 122 1.77 -6.48 12.98
N ALA A 123 2.91 -7.05 12.60
CA ALA A 123 3.79 -6.39 11.63
C ALA A 123 3.18 -6.44 10.23
N LYS A 124 3.09 -5.27 9.57
CA LYS A 124 2.66 -5.11 8.19
C LYS A 124 3.73 -5.57 7.21
N GLY A 125 5.01 -5.43 7.57
CA GLY A 125 6.12 -5.83 6.72
C GLY A 125 7.45 -5.93 7.48
N PHE A 126 8.41 -6.59 6.83
CA PHE A 126 9.76 -6.77 7.36
C PHE A 126 10.79 -6.23 6.37
N GLY A 127 11.80 -5.52 6.86
CA GLY A 127 12.84 -4.95 6.01
C GLY A 127 13.76 -3.97 6.73
N ASP A 128 14.46 -3.17 5.94
CA ASP A 128 15.34 -2.12 6.45
C ASP A 128 14.55 -0.95 7.04
N LEU A 129 15.25 -0.11 7.80
CA LEU A 129 14.66 1.10 8.38
C LEU A 129 14.17 2.03 7.25
N PRO A 130 12.89 2.45 7.25
CA PRO A 130 12.38 3.33 6.21
C PRO A 130 13.03 4.71 6.29
N ALA A 131 13.12 5.38 5.14
CA ALA A 131 13.65 6.75 5.03
C ALA A 131 12.62 7.79 5.52
N LEU A 132 12.22 7.69 6.78
CA LEU A 132 11.29 8.58 7.47
C LEU A 132 11.99 9.32 8.61
N ALA A 133 11.44 10.46 9.01
CA ALA A 133 11.90 11.17 10.19
C ALA A 133 11.48 10.41 11.47
N ILE A 134 12.43 10.22 12.38
CA ILE A 134 12.16 9.64 13.70
C ILE A 134 11.59 10.73 14.59
N GLU A 135 10.37 10.53 15.09
CA GLU A 135 9.72 11.43 16.05
C GLU A 135 10.18 11.11 17.48
N ARG A 136 10.13 9.82 17.85
CA ARG A 136 10.50 9.35 19.20
C ARG A 136 11.19 8.01 19.17
N ILE A 137 11.97 7.73 20.22
CA ILE A 137 12.71 6.49 20.40
C ILE A 137 12.40 5.92 21.79
N GLY A 138 12.13 4.62 21.85
CA GLY A 138 12.00 3.86 23.09
C GLY A 138 12.93 2.65 23.09
N TYR A 139 13.37 2.24 24.29
CA TYR A 139 14.18 1.05 24.49
C TYR A 139 13.55 0.15 25.55
N GLY A 140 13.51 -1.15 25.29
CA GLY A 140 13.15 -2.19 26.26
C GLY A 140 14.33 -3.13 26.46
N ALA A 141 14.74 -3.35 27.70
CA ALA A 141 15.85 -4.24 28.03
C ALA A 141 15.34 -5.62 28.48
N GLY A 142 15.95 -6.68 27.95
CA GLY A 142 15.75 -8.03 28.44
C GLY A 142 16.63 -8.34 29.64
N THR A 143 16.32 -9.41 30.37
CA THR A 143 17.03 -9.82 31.60
C THR A 143 18.25 -10.69 31.35
N LYS A 144 18.43 -11.21 30.12
CA LYS A 144 19.61 -12.02 29.76
C LYS A 144 20.81 -11.09 29.50
N GLU A 145 21.97 -11.49 29.98
CA GLU A 145 23.24 -10.79 29.77
C GLU A 145 23.98 -11.36 28.56
N PHE A 146 24.44 -10.48 27.67
CA PHE A 146 25.22 -10.83 26.48
C PHE A 146 26.42 -9.90 26.34
N ALA A 147 27.33 -10.19 25.39
CA ALA A 147 28.46 -9.30 25.07
C ALA A 147 28.04 -7.94 24.47
N HIS A 148 26.77 -7.80 24.10
CA HIS A 148 26.15 -6.56 23.64
C HIS A 148 24.90 -6.25 24.47
N PRO A 149 24.40 -5.00 24.45
CA PRO A 149 23.15 -4.67 25.11
C PRO A 149 22.00 -5.57 24.65
N ASN A 150 21.30 -6.20 25.59
CA ASN A 150 20.09 -6.99 25.33
C ASN A 150 18.87 -6.06 25.27
N VAL A 151 18.77 -5.27 24.19
CA VAL A 151 17.72 -4.24 24.07
C VAL A 151 16.97 -4.36 22.75
N ILE A 152 15.66 -4.15 22.82
CA ILE A 152 14.82 -3.85 21.66
C ILE A 152 14.67 -2.34 21.58
N ARG A 153 14.81 -1.79 20.38
CA ARG A 153 14.56 -0.37 20.09
C ARG A 153 13.28 -0.22 19.28
N ALA A 154 12.35 0.57 19.78
CA ALA A 154 11.17 1.00 19.05
C ALA A 154 11.37 2.43 18.55
N LEU A 155 10.95 2.69 17.31
CA LEU A 155 11.05 3.99 16.66
C LEU A 155 9.64 4.41 16.23
N LEU A 156 9.16 5.51 16.79
CA LEU A 156 7.93 6.15 16.33
C LEU A 156 8.31 7.10 15.20
N MET A 157 7.75 6.86 14.03
CA MET A 157 8.00 7.62 12.81
C MET A 157 6.65 8.06 12.26
N GLU A 158 6.55 9.33 11.90
CA GLU A 158 5.39 9.84 11.19
C GLU A 158 5.59 9.56 9.70
N GLN A 159 4.68 8.80 9.11
CA GLN A 159 4.63 8.72 7.67
C GLN A 159 4.19 10.09 7.18
N ALA A 160 5.11 10.82 6.55
CA ALA A 160 4.74 12.08 5.89
C ALA A 160 3.52 11.78 5.01
N ASN A 161 2.44 12.57 5.15
CA ASN A 161 1.26 12.44 4.31
C ASN A 161 1.73 12.43 2.85
N THR A 162 1.75 11.24 2.24
CA THR A 162 2.14 11.04 0.84
C THR A 162 1.09 11.58 -0.12
N ASP A 163 0.12 12.35 0.36
CA ASP A 163 -0.83 13.10 -0.46
C ASP A 163 -0.13 14.12 -1.37
N ASP A 164 1.13 14.50 -1.09
CA ASP A 164 1.89 15.46 -1.91
C ASP A 164 2.86 14.84 -2.94
N GLU A 165 3.09 13.52 -2.93
CA GLU A 165 3.86 12.82 -3.97
C GLU A 165 3.04 11.65 -4.55
N ASP A 166 1.99 12.02 -5.28
CA ASP A 166 1.35 11.10 -6.21
C ASP A 166 2.41 10.53 -7.17
N SER A 167 2.29 9.27 -7.55
CA SER A 167 3.24 8.64 -8.47
C SER A 167 2.54 7.83 -9.52
N ILE A 168 3.14 7.75 -10.70
CA ILE A 168 2.60 6.98 -11.81
C ILE A 168 3.67 6.04 -12.35
N MET A 169 3.24 4.86 -12.81
CA MET A 169 4.07 3.98 -13.62
C MET A 169 3.96 4.38 -15.08
N VAL A 170 5.13 4.47 -15.72
CA VAL A 170 5.27 4.70 -17.16
C VAL A 170 5.78 3.40 -17.76
N ILE A 171 4.96 2.74 -18.57
CA ILE A 171 5.33 1.52 -19.31
C ILE A 171 5.56 1.89 -20.77
N GLU A 172 6.63 1.38 -21.35
CA GLU A 172 6.98 1.67 -22.73
C GLU A 172 7.39 0.41 -23.52
N ALA A 173 6.99 0.39 -24.80
CA ALA A 173 7.45 -0.59 -25.79
C ALA A 173 7.54 0.05 -27.19
N GLN A 174 8.53 -0.36 -27.99
CA GLN A 174 8.59 0.01 -29.41
C GLN A 174 8.05 -1.12 -30.27
N LEU A 175 7.24 -0.79 -31.26
CA LEU A 175 6.54 -1.70 -32.15
C LEU A 175 6.82 -1.30 -33.61
N ASP A 176 7.55 -2.12 -34.38
CA ASP A 176 7.89 -1.86 -35.79
C ASP A 176 7.16 -2.78 -36.80
N ASP A 177 6.28 -3.65 -36.29
CA ASP A 177 5.56 -4.69 -37.04
C ASP A 177 4.05 -4.73 -36.74
N MET A 178 3.48 -3.62 -36.25
CA MET A 178 2.03 -3.46 -36.02
C MET A 178 1.41 -2.35 -36.87
N THR A 179 0.13 -2.54 -37.21
CA THR A 179 -0.67 -1.53 -37.93
C THR A 179 -1.29 -0.50 -36.99
N GLY A 180 -1.64 0.66 -37.52
CA GLY A 180 -2.35 1.69 -36.75
C GLY A 180 -3.72 1.24 -36.24
N GLU A 181 -4.42 0.37 -36.97
CA GLU A 181 -5.71 -0.21 -36.53
C GLU A 181 -5.54 -1.09 -35.28
N ALA A 182 -4.51 -1.94 -35.27
CA ALA A 182 -4.19 -2.76 -34.10
C ALA A 182 -3.78 -1.90 -32.89
N LEU A 183 -3.02 -0.83 -33.12
CA LEU A 183 -2.68 0.13 -32.07
C LEU A 183 -3.92 0.87 -31.54
N GLY A 184 -4.90 1.18 -32.38
CA GLY A 184 -6.19 1.73 -31.94
C GLY A 184 -6.89 0.79 -30.96
N TYR A 185 -7.01 -0.50 -31.32
CA TYR A 185 -7.60 -1.52 -30.44
C TYR A 185 -6.86 -1.66 -29.10
N VAL A 186 -5.52 -1.71 -29.13
CA VAL A 186 -4.69 -1.82 -27.93
C VAL A 186 -4.90 -0.63 -26.98
N MET A 187 -5.08 0.57 -27.51
CA MET A 187 -5.33 1.77 -26.70
C MET A 187 -6.61 1.63 -25.86
N ASP A 188 -7.70 1.20 -26.47
CA ASP A 188 -8.97 0.98 -25.77
C ASP A 188 -8.84 -0.09 -24.69
N ARG A 189 -8.19 -1.21 -25.01
CA ARG A 189 -7.93 -2.31 -24.06
C ARG A 189 -7.08 -1.87 -22.87
N LEU A 190 -6.13 -0.97 -23.08
CA LEU A 190 -5.30 -0.41 -22.00
C LEU A 190 -6.09 0.51 -21.07
N PHE A 191 -6.99 1.34 -21.61
CA PHE A 191 -7.90 2.12 -20.79
C PHE A 191 -8.83 1.22 -19.97
N GLU A 192 -9.37 0.15 -20.56
CA GLU A 192 -10.15 -0.88 -19.85
C GLU A 192 -9.35 -1.59 -18.74
N ALA A 193 -8.05 -1.80 -18.95
CA ALA A 193 -7.16 -2.38 -17.95
C ALA A 193 -6.87 -1.45 -16.75
N GLY A 194 -7.14 -0.14 -16.92
CA GLY A 194 -6.99 0.89 -15.88
C GLY A 194 -5.85 1.89 -16.14
N ALA A 195 -5.37 2.01 -17.38
CA ALA A 195 -4.45 3.09 -17.75
C ALA A 195 -5.13 4.45 -17.54
N VAL A 196 -4.36 5.42 -17.04
CA VAL A 196 -4.78 6.82 -16.88
C VAL A 196 -4.59 7.59 -18.17
N ASP A 197 -3.56 7.25 -18.94
CA ASP A 197 -3.28 7.83 -20.24
C ASP A 197 -2.50 6.84 -21.11
N VAL A 198 -2.70 6.92 -22.42
CA VAL A 198 -2.00 6.11 -23.43
C VAL A 198 -1.73 7.01 -24.62
N PHE A 199 -0.48 7.02 -25.09
CA PHE A 199 -0.15 7.76 -26.30
C PHE A 199 0.93 7.06 -27.13
N TYR A 200 0.96 7.43 -28.41
CA TYR A 200 1.84 6.88 -29.42
C TYR A 200 2.81 7.93 -29.93
N THR A 201 4.10 7.62 -29.92
CA THR A 201 5.16 8.48 -30.48
C THR A 201 5.78 7.80 -31.70
N PRO A 202 5.78 8.42 -32.89
CA PRO A 202 6.46 7.86 -34.05
C PRO A 202 7.98 7.88 -33.85
N VAL A 203 8.64 6.76 -34.09
CA VAL A 203 10.09 6.60 -33.94
C VAL A 203 10.67 5.83 -35.13
N TYR A 204 11.99 5.90 -35.31
CA TYR A 204 12.71 5.04 -36.24
C TYR A 204 13.57 4.05 -35.46
N MET A 205 13.48 2.77 -35.83
CA MET A 205 14.26 1.68 -35.25
C MET A 205 15.40 1.24 -36.16
N LYS A 206 16.24 0.32 -35.66
CA LYS A 206 17.33 -0.31 -36.43
C LYS A 206 16.84 -0.79 -37.80
N LYS A 207 17.72 -0.83 -38.80
CA LYS A 207 17.38 -1.13 -40.20
C LYS A 207 16.41 -0.10 -40.82
N ASN A 208 16.39 1.13 -40.30
CA ASN A 208 15.60 2.26 -40.80
C ASN A 208 14.09 1.95 -40.88
N ARG A 209 13.56 1.26 -39.86
CA ARG A 209 12.15 0.87 -39.80
C ARG A 209 11.35 1.96 -39.10
N PRO A 210 10.35 2.58 -39.75
CA PRO A 210 9.34 3.38 -39.05
C PRO A 210 8.61 2.50 -38.05
N ALA A 211 8.42 3.00 -36.84
CA ALA A 211 7.87 2.27 -35.71
C ALA A 211 7.08 3.22 -34.79
N THR A 212 6.37 2.64 -33.83
CA THR A 212 5.61 3.36 -32.82
C THR A 212 6.11 3.00 -31.43
N LEU A 213 6.46 4.02 -30.64
CA LEU A 213 6.63 3.89 -29.20
C LEU A 213 5.25 4.04 -28.55
N VAL A 214 4.76 2.97 -27.93
CA VAL A 214 3.60 3.04 -27.02
C VAL A 214 4.09 3.45 -25.64
N THR A 215 3.41 4.43 -25.05
CA THR A 215 3.63 4.87 -23.67
C THR A 215 2.32 4.80 -22.90
N VAL A 216 2.34 4.11 -21.76
CA VAL A 216 1.17 3.89 -20.91
C VAL A 216 1.46 4.47 -19.53
N LEU A 217 0.62 5.42 -19.09
CA LEU A 217 0.63 5.95 -17.73
C LEU A 217 -0.42 5.21 -16.90
N THR A 218 -0.01 4.50 -15.86
CA THR A 218 -0.92 3.66 -15.06
C THR A 218 -0.60 3.69 -13.56
N PRO A 219 -1.58 3.68 -12.66
CA PRO A 219 -1.33 3.53 -11.23
C PRO A 219 -0.73 2.15 -10.93
N GLU A 220 0.01 2.05 -9.81
CA GLU A 220 0.63 0.79 -9.38
C GLU A 220 -0.38 -0.38 -9.31
N ALA A 221 -1.61 -0.11 -8.86
CA ALA A 221 -2.67 -1.10 -8.73
C ALA A 221 -3.20 -1.66 -10.07
N ALA A 222 -2.90 -1.01 -11.20
CA ALA A 222 -3.27 -1.44 -12.55
C ALA A 222 -2.06 -1.89 -13.38
N LEU A 223 -0.84 -1.75 -12.85
CA LEU A 223 0.42 -2.03 -13.52
C LEU A 223 0.45 -3.40 -14.20
N GLN A 224 0.21 -4.47 -13.41
CA GLN A 224 0.26 -5.84 -13.93
C GLN A 224 -0.73 -6.06 -15.08
N ARG A 225 -1.97 -5.54 -14.96
CA ARG A 225 -2.98 -5.68 -16.01
C ARG A 225 -2.58 -4.97 -17.30
N CYS A 226 -1.97 -3.79 -17.20
CA CYS A 226 -1.47 -3.06 -18.36
C CYS A 226 -0.27 -3.76 -19.00
N GLU A 227 0.65 -4.31 -18.20
CA GLU A 227 1.78 -5.11 -18.70
C GLU A 227 1.29 -6.36 -19.46
N ASP A 228 0.37 -7.12 -18.87
CA ASP A 228 -0.22 -8.30 -19.48
C ASP A 228 -0.95 -7.95 -20.78
N THR A 229 -1.70 -6.84 -20.79
CA THR A 229 -2.41 -6.35 -21.99
C THR A 229 -1.43 -6.01 -23.12
N LEU A 230 -0.33 -5.31 -22.82
CA LEU A 230 0.69 -5.01 -23.84
C LEU A 230 1.35 -6.28 -24.38
N LEU A 231 1.69 -7.24 -23.51
CA LEU A 231 2.33 -8.48 -23.93
C LEU A 231 1.39 -9.42 -24.72
N LEU A 232 0.09 -9.38 -24.43
CA LEU A 232 -0.90 -10.23 -25.07
C LEU A 232 -1.39 -9.66 -26.41
N GLU A 233 -1.65 -8.34 -26.45
CA GLU A 233 -2.35 -7.68 -27.56
C GLU A 233 -1.38 -7.01 -28.56
N THR A 234 -0.08 -7.01 -28.27
CA THR A 234 0.95 -6.45 -29.16
C THR A 234 1.99 -7.51 -29.57
N THR A 235 2.83 -7.17 -30.53
CA THR A 235 3.95 -8.00 -30.99
C THR A 235 5.20 -7.86 -30.11
N THR A 236 5.18 -6.99 -29.08
CA THR A 236 6.36 -6.79 -28.23
C THR A 236 6.73 -8.05 -27.45
N LEU A 237 8.02 -8.32 -27.33
CA LEU A 237 8.55 -9.41 -26.51
C LEU A 237 8.94 -8.97 -25.10
N GLY A 238 8.88 -7.66 -24.82
CA GLY A 238 9.31 -7.12 -23.55
C GLY A 238 8.87 -5.68 -23.36
N LEU A 239 8.83 -5.29 -22.10
CA LEU A 239 8.43 -3.95 -21.66
C LEU A 239 9.55 -3.37 -20.82
N ARG A 240 9.63 -2.04 -20.79
CA ARG A 240 10.39 -1.32 -19.76
C ARG A 240 9.44 -0.43 -18.99
N ARG A 241 9.72 -0.23 -17.71
CA ARG A 241 8.91 0.62 -16.85
C ARG A 241 9.76 1.51 -15.97
N THR A 242 9.23 2.69 -15.66
CA THR A 242 9.80 3.60 -14.68
C THR A 242 8.70 4.16 -13.80
N LYS A 243 9.05 4.51 -12.55
CA LYS A 243 8.14 5.20 -11.63
C LYS A 243 8.47 6.69 -11.64
N TRP A 244 7.44 7.52 -11.86
CA TRP A 244 7.57 8.97 -11.91
C TRP A 244 6.77 9.59 -10.76
N ALA A 245 7.40 10.53 -10.05
CA ALA A 245 6.69 11.40 -9.13
C ALA A 245 5.83 12.41 -9.91
N ARG A 246 4.66 12.73 -9.38
CA ARG A 246 3.70 13.66 -9.96
C ARG A 246 3.14 14.58 -8.89
N ARG A 247 2.85 15.80 -9.31
CA ARG A 247 2.05 16.74 -8.53
C ARG A 247 0.73 16.95 -9.23
N ILE A 248 -0.37 16.59 -8.58
CA ILE A 248 -1.73 16.74 -9.11
C ILE A 248 -2.50 17.75 -8.27
N LEU A 249 -3.14 18.72 -8.91
CA LEU A 249 -4.09 19.60 -8.24
C LEU A 249 -5.36 18.81 -7.89
N LYS A 250 -5.88 19.02 -6.68
CA LYS A 250 -7.18 18.48 -6.27
C LYS A 250 -8.23 18.86 -7.32
N ARG A 251 -8.99 17.87 -7.79
CA ARG A 251 -10.04 18.09 -8.79
C ARG A 251 -11.40 17.89 -8.15
N GLU A 252 -12.35 18.74 -8.50
CA GLU A 252 -13.76 18.58 -8.18
C GLU A 252 -14.57 18.63 -9.47
N MET A 253 -15.68 17.89 -9.49
CA MET A 253 -16.65 17.96 -10.58
C MET A 253 -17.85 18.76 -10.09
N ALA A 254 -18.16 19.83 -10.81
CA ALA A 254 -19.42 20.56 -10.64
C ALA A 254 -20.32 20.32 -11.86
N VAL A 255 -21.61 20.59 -11.72
CA VAL A 255 -22.55 20.57 -12.84
C VAL A 255 -23.10 21.97 -12.98
N VAL A 256 -23.02 22.54 -14.18
CA VAL A 256 -23.62 23.82 -14.53
C VAL A 256 -24.77 23.62 -15.51
N THR A 257 -25.83 24.39 -15.34
CA THR A 257 -26.98 24.35 -16.25
C THR A 257 -26.82 25.44 -17.30
N THR A 258 -26.76 25.04 -18.56
CA THR A 258 -26.78 25.95 -19.70
C THR A 258 -28.17 25.95 -20.35
N GLY A 259 -28.42 26.88 -21.28
CA GLY A 259 -29.63 26.85 -22.13
C GLY A 259 -29.75 25.59 -23.01
N TYR A 260 -28.69 24.80 -23.13
CA TYR A 260 -28.62 23.58 -23.96
C TYR A 260 -28.42 22.30 -23.14
N GLY A 261 -28.69 22.37 -21.83
CA GLY A 261 -28.59 21.24 -20.91
C GLY A 261 -27.48 21.38 -19.88
N SER A 262 -27.33 20.33 -19.09
CA SER A 262 -26.34 20.27 -18.01
C SER A 262 -24.97 19.86 -18.54
N ILE A 263 -23.94 20.61 -18.14
CA ILE A 263 -22.55 20.33 -18.48
C ILE A 263 -21.74 20.18 -17.21
N ARG A 264 -20.96 19.11 -17.13
CA ARG A 264 -19.99 18.96 -16.05
C ARG A 264 -18.80 19.89 -16.25
N MET A 265 -18.33 20.46 -15.15
CA MET A 265 -17.18 21.34 -15.06
C MET A 265 -16.10 20.68 -14.21
N LYS A 266 -14.93 20.48 -14.79
CA LYS A 266 -13.71 20.09 -14.07
C LYS A 266 -13.17 21.33 -13.37
N LEU A 267 -13.15 21.33 -12.05
CA LEU A 267 -12.58 22.39 -11.21
C LEU A 267 -11.24 21.92 -10.64
N ALA A 268 -10.15 22.63 -10.93
CA ALA A 268 -8.86 22.43 -10.29
C ALA A 268 -8.76 23.35 -9.06
N ILE A 269 -8.59 22.77 -7.89
CA ILE A 269 -8.52 23.46 -6.60
C ILE A 269 -7.06 23.59 -6.17
N ARG A 270 -6.70 24.79 -5.70
CA ARG A 270 -5.41 25.10 -5.10
C ARG A 270 -5.62 26.06 -3.94
N ASP A 271 -5.02 25.77 -2.79
CA ASP A 271 -5.11 26.62 -1.58
C ASP A 271 -6.56 26.93 -1.17
N GLY A 272 -7.44 25.94 -1.30
CA GLY A 272 -8.88 26.07 -1.00
C GLY A 272 -9.70 26.86 -2.01
N ARG A 273 -9.11 27.34 -3.12
CA ARG A 273 -9.77 28.14 -4.15
C ARG A 273 -9.77 27.44 -5.50
N VAL A 274 -10.76 27.74 -6.35
CA VAL A 274 -10.75 27.30 -7.75
C VAL A 274 -9.64 28.04 -8.48
N PHE A 275 -8.59 27.32 -8.89
CA PHE A 275 -7.44 27.84 -9.62
C PHE A 275 -7.68 27.85 -11.14
N ARG A 276 -8.39 26.84 -11.65
CA ARG A 276 -8.77 26.72 -13.06
C ARG A 276 -10.05 25.90 -13.15
N PHE A 277 -10.85 26.13 -14.17
CA PHE A 277 -11.93 25.23 -14.54
C PHE A 277 -11.99 25.01 -16.05
N SER A 278 -12.63 23.92 -16.48
CA SER A 278 -12.90 23.64 -17.88
C SER A 278 -14.16 22.78 -18.03
N PRO A 279 -15.00 23.01 -19.04
CA PRO A 279 -16.10 22.10 -19.37
C PRO A 279 -15.63 20.70 -19.73
N GLU A 280 -16.42 19.68 -19.41
CA GLU A 280 -16.20 18.30 -19.82
C GLU A 280 -16.43 18.16 -21.33
N TYR A 281 -15.44 17.64 -22.06
CA TYR A 281 -15.47 17.57 -23.52
C TYR A 281 -16.69 16.80 -24.03
N GLU A 282 -16.97 15.62 -23.49
CA GLU A 282 -18.08 14.77 -23.95
C GLU A 282 -19.45 15.44 -23.75
N ASP A 283 -19.63 16.17 -22.66
CA ASP A 283 -20.89 16.88 -22.37
C ASP A 283 -21.07 18.04 -23.37
N VAL A 284 -20.00 18.80 -23.65
CA VAL A 284 -20.02 19.87 -24.67
C VAL A 284 -20.27 19.30 -26.06
N ALA A 285 -19.58 18.22 -26.43
CA ALA A 285 -19.70 17.59 -27.74
C ALA A 285 -21.09 16.98 -27.94
N LYS A 286 -21.68 16.41 -26.90
CA LYS A 286 -23.06 15.90 -26.92
C LYS A 286 -24.05 17.05 -27.07
N ALA A 287 -23.97 18.08 -26.22
CA ALA A 287 -24.87 19.24 -26.29
C ALA A 287 -24.78 19.96 -27.64
N ALA A 288 -23.57 20.11 -28.19
CA ALA A 288 -23.35 20.69 -29.51
C ALA A 288 -24.05 19.90 -30.63
N ARG A 289 -23.92 18.56 -30.62
CA ARG A 289 -24.55 17.66 -31.60
C ARG A 289 -26.08 17.66 -31.49
N GLU A 290 -26.61 17.56 -30.28
CA GLU A 290 -28.06 17.49 -30.04
C GLU A 290 -28.78 18.79 -30.41
N ASN A 291 -28.10 19.93 -30.28
CA ASN A 291 -28.68 21.26 -30.53
C ASN A 291 -28.25 21.89 -31.85
N GLY A 292 -27.44 21.20 -32.66
CA GLY A 292 -27.01 21.67 -33.99
C GLY A 292 -26.13 22.92 -33.97
N ILE A 293 -25.41 23.17 -32.87
CA ILE A 293 -24.53 24.33 -32.70
C ILE A 293 -23.05 23.93 -32.83
N PRO A 294 -22.16 24.81 -33.33
CA PRO A 294 -20.73 24.51 -33.41
C PRO A 294 -20.13 24.23 -32.04
N PHE A 295 -19.24 23.23 -31.95
CA PHE A 295 -18.55 22.86 -30.70
C PHE A 295 -17.90 24.07 -30.01
N GLN A 296 -17.21 24.94 -30.78
CA GLN A 296 -16.53 26.12 -30.24
C GLN A 296 -17.49 27.17 -29.68
N GLU A 297 -18.73 27.21 -30.17
CA GLU A 297 -19.77 28.07 -29.62
C GLU A 297 -20.31 27.50 -28.31
N MET A 298 -20.63 26.19 -28.30
CA MET A 298 -21.08 25.50 -27.09
C MET A 298 -20.03 25.53 -25.98
N TYR A 299 -18.75 25.34 -26.33
CA TYR A 299 -17.65 25.39 -25.38
C TYR A 299 -17.52 26.77 -24.74
N ARG A 300 -17.57 27.86 -25.54
CA ARG A 300 -17.51 29.23 -25.03
C ARG A 300 -18.69 29.55 -24.11
N LEU A 301 -19.89 29.10 -24.46
CA LEU A 301 -21.06 29.24 -23.60
C LEU A 301 -20.88 28.51 -22.27
N ALA A 302 -20.43 27.25 -22.30
CA ALA A 302 -20.18 26.47 -21.10
C ALA A 302 -19.09 27.10 -20.21
N VAL A 303 -18.06 27.72 -20.81
CA VAL A 303 -17.06 28.50 -20.08
C VAL A 303 -17.69 29.72 -19.41
N SER A 304 -18.51 30.50 -20.13
CA SER A 304 -19.19 31.69 -19.57
C SER A 304 -20.06 31.35 -18.37
N VAL A 305 -20.86 30.28 -18.45
CA VAL A 305 -21.69 29.82 -17.31
C VAL A 305 -20.81 29.29 -16.17
N GLY A 306 -19.68 28.65 -16.51
CA GLY A 306 -18.67 28.22 -15.54
C GLY A 306 -18.05 29.38 -14.75
N GLU A 307 -17.78 30.51 -15.40
CA GLU A 307 -17.25 31.72 -14.75
C GLU A 307 -18.22 32.27 -13.69
N GLU A 308 -19.51 32.34 -14.03
CA GLU A 308 -20.56 32.77 -13.11
C GLU A 308 -20.66 31.82 -11.90
N TYR A 309 -20.63 30.51 -12.14
CA TYR A 309 -20.67 29.50 -11.09
C TYR A 309 -19.48 29.62 -10.11
N VAL A 310 -18.27 29.74 -10.64
CA VAL A 310 -17.05 29.87 -9.81
C VAL A 310 -17.06 31.18 -9.03
N SER A 311 -17.52 32.27 -9.65
CA SER A 311 -17.63 33.57 -9.00
C SER A 311 -18.63 33.55 -7.82
N ALA A 312 -19.79 32.91 -8.01
CA ALA A 312 -20.78 32.74 -6.94
C ALA A 312 -20.22 31.90 -5.77
N ARG A 313 -19.47 30.85 -6.06
CA ARG A 313 -18.83 29.98 -5.06
C ARG A 313 -17.71 30.67 -4.28
N ALA A 314 -17.04 31.67 -4.85
CA ALA A 314 -16.01 32.42 -4.15
C ALA A 314 -16.58 33.42 -3.11
N LEU A 315 -17.88 33.75 -3.20
CA LEU A 315 -18.57 34.69 -2.32
C LEU A 315 -19.30 34.01 -1.15
N SER A 316 -19.38 32.68 -1.13
CA SER A 316 -19.99 31.84 -0.08
C SER A 316 -18.93 31.30 0.88
#